data_AF-A0A447CP73-F1
#
_entry.id   AF-A0A447CP73-F1
#
_cell.length_a   1.000
_cell.length_b   1.000
_cell.length_c   1.000
_cell.angle_alpha   90.00
_cell.angle_beta   90.00
_cell.angle_gamma   90.00
#
_symmetry.space_group_name_H-M   'P 1'
#
loop_
_entity.id
_entity.type
_entity.pdbx_description
1 polymer ?
#
loop_
_entity_poly.entity_id
_entity_poly.type
_entity_poly.pdbx_seq_one_letter_code
_entity_poly.pdbx_strand_id
1 'polypeptide(L)'
;MRWTFGAAVTDMLSGYRVFSRRFVKSFPVLSGGFEIETELTVHALELDMPVAEIATPYYSRPDGSESKLSTWRDGFRILWTIAKLYRAERPLPFFGWIGLLVATLAIALAVPIVVTFLEQGVVPRFPTAILATGMMIVAVLSIACGLVLDTVTRGRREMKLLAYLAQPAPGLAGVGVRAGEGSRP
;
A
#
# COMPACT_ATOMS: atom_id res chain seq x y z
N MET A 1 -3.33 -22.46 12.21
CA MET A 1 -3.16 -21.17 12.92
C MET A 1 -1.73 -20.69 12.69
N ARG A 2 -1.52 -19.61 11.92
CA ARG A 2 -0.28 -18.80 11.86
C ARG A 2 1.04 -19.36 11.23
N TRP A 3 1.03 -20.32 10.30
CA TRP A 3 2.28 -21.09 10.03
C TRP A 3 2.75 -21.37 8.57
N THR A 4 2.15 -20.83 7.50
CA THR A 4 2.70 -21.11 6.14
C THR A 4 2.78 -19.95 5.14
N PHE A 5 2.25 -18.76 5.45
CA PHE A 5 2.36 -17.60 4.55
C PHE A 5 2.50 -16.32 5.38
N GLY A 6 3.74 -15.94 5.68
CA GLY A 6 4.01 -14.74 6.48
C GLY A 6 5.35 -14.82 7.20
N ALA A 7 6.43 -14.98 6.45
CA ALA A 7 7.73 -14.67 7.01
C ALA A 7 7.81 -13.14 7.09
N ALA A 8 7.81 -12.60 8.30
CA ALA A 8 8.36 -11.27 8.52
C ALA A 8 9.79 -11.32 7.96
N VAL A 9 10.01 -10.65 6.82
CA VAL A 9 11.35 -10.59 6.22
C VAL A 9 12.24 -9.87 7.23
N THR A 10 13.17 -10.61 7.83
CA THR A 10 13.99 -10.13 8.94
C THR A 10 15.10 -9.22 8.39
N ASP A 11 15.62 -9.56 7.22
CA ASP A 11 16.59 -8.76 6.48
C ASP A 11 16.03 -8.30 5.12
N MET A 12 15.38 -7.13 5.12
CA MET A 12 14.86 -6.51 3.89
C MET A 12 15.96 -6.05 2.93
N LEU A 13 17.18 -5.76 3.42
CA LEU A 13 18.23 -5.11 2.64
C LEU A 13 19.31 -6.07 2.12
N SER A 14 19.18 -7.38 2.38
CA SER A 14 20.11 -8.37 1.86
C SER A 14 20.16 -8.43 0.32
N GLY A 15 21.34 -8.28 -0.26
CA GLY A 15 21.55 -8.45 -1.71
C GLY A 15 21.55 -9.91 -2.18
N TYR A 16 21.63 -10.89 -1.26
CA TYR A 16 21.72 -12.31 -1.62
C TYR A 16 20.32 -12.95 -1.67
N ARG A 17 19.73 -13.00 -2.86
CA ARG A 17 18.36 -13.48 -3.08
C ARG A 17 18.25 -14.39 -4.30
N VAL A 18 17.40 -15.40 -4.21
CA VAL A 18 17.09 -16.32 -5.31
C VAL A 18 15.64 -16.11 -5.74
N PHE A 19 15.43 -15.89 -7.04
CA PHE A 19 14.11 -15.63 -7.61
C PHE A 19 13.76 -16.65 -8.69
N SER A 20 12.48 -16.97 -8.84
CA SER A 20 12.02 -17.76 -9.98
C SER A 20 11.99 -16.90 -11.25
N ARG A 21 12.14 -17.53 -12.43
CA ARG A 21 11.98 -16.84 -13.73
C ARG A 21 10.64 -16.11 -13.82
N ARG A 22 9.59 -16.72 -13.29
CA ARG A 22 8.24 -16.17 -13.24
C ARG A 22 8.20 -14.84 -12.48
N PHE A 23 8.83 -14.78 -11.30
CA PHE A 23 8.93 -13.56 -10.50
C PHE A 23 9.68 -12.45 -11.26
N VAL A 24 10.87 -12.76 -11.79
CA VAL A 24 11.72 -11.77 -12.48
C VAL A 24 11.04 -11.21 -13.73
N LYS A 25 10.27 -12.03 -14.45
CA LYS A 25 9.60 -11.60 -15.70
C LYS A 25 8.29 -10.84 -15.48
N SER A 26 7.69 -10.91 -14.30
CA SER A 26 6.49 -10.14 -13.96
C SER A 26 6.77 -8.90 -13.11
N PHE A 27 7.97 -8.78 -12.55
CA PHE A 27 8.34 -7.68 -11.69
C PHE A 27 8.56 -6.39 -12.50
N PRO A 28 7.77 -5.32 -12.26
CA PRO A 28 8.04 -4.02 -12.87
C PRO A 28 9.20 -3.35 -12.12
N VAL A 29 10.32 -3.17 -12.80
CA VAL A 29 11.45 -2.41 -12.25
C VAL A 29 11.05 -0.93 -12.20
N LEU A 30 10.85 -0.38 -10.99
CA LEU A 30 10.45 1.00 -10.77
C LEU A 30 11.58 1.84 -10.16
N SER A 31 12.47 1.23 -9.39
CA SER A 31 13.67 1.86 -8.83
C SER A 31 14.87 1.82 -9.78
N GLY A 32 15.69 2.88 -9.73
CA GLY A 32 16.94 3.02 -10.50
C GLY A 32 18.23 2.89 -9.66
N GLY A 33 18.16 2.38 -8.43
CA GLY A 33 19.31 2.37 -7.49
C GLY A 33 19.20 1.37 -6.34
N PHE A 34 19.80 1.71 -5.19
CA PHE A 34 19.92 0.90 -3.94
C PHE A 34 18.62 0.57 -3.20
N GLU A 35 17.45 0.83 -3.80
CA GLU A 35 16.14 0.58 -3.20
C GLU A 35 15.48 -0.69 -3.78
N ILE A 36 16.13 -1.33 -4.76
CA ILE A 36 15.58 -2.47 -5.51
C ILE A 36 15.27 -3.66 -4.60
N GLU A 37 16.09 -3.92 -3.58
CA GLU A 37 15.89 -5.00 -2.60
C GLU A 37 14.58 -4.84 -1.84
N THR A 38 14.25 -3.59 -1.49
CA THR A 38 13.01 -3.25 -0.80
C THR A 38 11.83 -3.39 -1.75
N GLU A 39 11.94 -2.90 -2.99
CA GLU A 39 10.87 -3.05 -3.99
C GLU A 39 10.56 -4.51 -4.31
N LEU A 40 11.58 -5.35 -4.45
CA LEU A 40 11.45 -6.79 -4.68
C LEU A 40 10.68 -7.46 -3.53
N THR A 41 11.02 -7.10 -2.30
CA THR A 41 10.36 -7.62 -1.10
C THR A 41 8.92 -7.15 -1.00
N VAL A 42 8.67 -5.84 -1.18
CA VAL A 42 7.33 -5.26 -1.18
C VAL A 42 6.45 -5.89 -2.26
N HIS A 43 6.98 -6.12 -3.47
CA HIS A 43 6.21 -6.76 -4.54
C HIS A 43 5.83 -8.21 -4.24
N ALA A 44 6.74 -8.98 -3.65
CA ALA A 44 6.45 -10.35 -3.23
C ALA A 44 5.33 -10.38 -2.17
N LEU A 45 5.37 -9.46 -1.20
CA LEU A 45 4.35 -9.34 -0.16
C LEU A 45 3.01 -8.79 -0.70
N GLU A 46 3.05 -7.79 -1.58
CA GLU A 46 1.86 -7.19 -2.20
C GLU A 46 1.03 -8.24 -2.96
N LEU A 47 1.69 -9.17 -3.64
CA LEU A 47 1.06 -10.24 -4.41
C LEU A 47 0.89 -11.56 -3.65
N ASP A 48 1.17 -11.58 -2.34
CA ASP A 48 1.09 -12.76 -1.46
C ASP A 48 1.84 -13.98 -2.03
N MET A 49 3.04 -13.73 -2.54
CA MET A 49 3.88 -14.76 -3.13
C MET A 49 4.58 -15.60 -2.04
N PRO A 50 4.87 -16.89 -2.31
CA PRO A 50 5.64 -17.71 -1.39
C PRO A 50 7.08 -17.19 -1.28
N VAL A 51 7.48 -16.84 -0.04
CA VAL A 51 8.83 -16.35 0.30
C VAL A 51 9.38 -17.21 1.45
N ALA A 52 10.67 -17.53 1.37
CA ALA A 52 11.41 -18.21 2.43
C ALA A 52 12.75 -17.49 2.68
N GLU A 53 13.12 -17.34 3.95
CA GLU A 53 14.38 -16.74 4.39
C GLU A 53 15.24 -17.86 5.01
N ILE A 54 16.52 -17.93 4.62
CA ILE A 54 17.49 -18.91 5.12
C ILE A 54 18.62 -18.13 5.76
N ALA A 55 18.90 -18.41 7.05
CA ALA A 55 19.95 -17.73 7.78
C ALA A 55 21.33 -18.06 7.17
N THR A 56 22.12 -17.02 6.90
CA THR A 56 23.49 -17.11 6.44
C THR A 56 24.43 -16.43 7.45
N PRO A 57 25.68 -16.93 7.62
CA PRO A 57 26.62 -16.32 8.55
C PRO A 57 26.99 -14.91 8.10
N TYR A 58 26.71 -13.93 8.97
CA TYR A 58 26.97 -12.51 8.74
C TYR A 58 28.39 -12.16 9.22
N TYR A 59 29.19 -11.53 8.36
CA TYR A 59 30.49 -10.98 8.73
C TYR A 59 30.33 -9.50 9.10
N SER A 60 30.73 -9.14 10.32
CA SER A 60 30.60 -7.78 10.83
C SER A 60 31.51 -6.79 10.13
N ARG A 61 30.97 -5.60 9.83
CA ARG A 61 31.74 -4.40 9.47
C ARG A 61 32.40 -3.82 10.74
N PRO A 62 33.59 -3.18 10.63
CA PRO A 62 34.27 -2.57 11.78
C PRO A 62 33.43 -1.46 12.42
N ASP A 63 33.52 -1.36 13.76
CA ASP A 63 32.76 -0.44 14.60
C ASP A 63 33.21 1.03 14.43
N GLY A 64 32.24 1.95 14.36
CA GLY A 64 32.55 3.39 14.41
C GLY A 64 31.52 4.38 13.83
N SER A 65 30.21 4.13 13.90
CA SER A 65 29.22 5.13 13.44
C SER A 65 28.49 5.80 14.60
N GLU A 66 28.89 7.03 14.89
CA GLU A 66 28.12 7.99 15.69
C GLU A 66 26.73 8.21 15.06
N SER A 67 25.68 7.99 15.85
CA SER A 67 24.28 8.18 15.45
C SER A 67 23.97 9.68 15.29
N LYS A 68 24.14 10.20 14.06
CA LYS A 68 23.75 11.56 13.64
C LYS A 68 22.23 11.72 13.44
N LEU A 69 21.40 11.15 14.30
CA LEU A 69 19.94 11.25 14.19
C LEU A 69 19.39 12.46 14.94
N SER A 70 18.58 13.25 14.24
CA SER A 70 17.84 14.38 14.80
C SER A 70 16.40 13.93 15.04
N THR A 71 16.09 13.56 16.29
CA THR A 71 14.84 12.88 16.69
C THR A 71 13.57 13.50 16.12
N TRP A 72 13.51 14.84 16.06
CA TRP A 72 12.33 15.56 15.57
C TRP A 72 12.23 15.66 14.04
N ARG A 73 13.33 15.96 13.33
CA ARG A 73 13.28 16.10 11.86
C ARG A 73 13.17 14.75 11.19
N ASP A 74 13.87 13.76 11.71
CA ASP A 74 13.77 12.39 11.23
C ASP A 74 12.41 11.78 11.60
N GLY A 75 11.88 12.08 12.79
CA GLY A 75 10.51 11.70 13.18
C GLY A 75 9.44 12.24 12.22
N PHE A 76 9.48 13.53 11.86
CA PHE A 76 8.53 14.11 10.90
C PHE A 76 8.70 13.52 9.49
N ARG A 77 9.94 13.31 9.05
CA ARG A 77 10.23 12.66 7.76
C ARG A 77 9.67 11.24 7.71
N ILE A 78 9.86 10.46 8.78
CA ILE A 78 9.32 9.10 8.91
C ILE A 78 7.79 9.14 8.90
N LEU A 79 7.15 10.03 9.68
CA LEU A 79 5.70 10.17 9.70
C LEU A 79 5.13 10.53 8.33
N TRP A 80 5.79 11.43 7.60
CA TRP A 80 5.40 11.79 6.24
C TRP A 80 5.53 10.62 5.26
N THR A 81 6.61 9.83 5.38
CA THR A 81 6.80 8.61 4.58
C THR A 81 5.73 7.57 4.91
N ILE A 82 5.40 7.37 6.20
CA ILE A 82 4.31 6.48 6.63
C ILE A 82 2.98 6.96 6.07
N ALA A 83 2.67 8.26 6.14
CA ALA A 83 1.44 8.81 5.59
C ALA A 83 1.36 8.64 4.06
N LYS A 84 2.48 8.84 3.35
CA LYS A 84 2.58 8.64 1.91
C LYS A 84 2.39 7.17 1.53
N LEU A 85 3.00 6.25 2.29
CA LEU A 85 2.87 4.80 2.10
C LEU A 85 1.45 4.33 2.40
N TYR A 86 0.88 4.78 3.52
CA TYR A 86 -0.50 4.47 3.91
C TYR A 86 -1.52 4.98 2.89
N ARG A 87 -1.30 6.17 2.32
CA ARG A 87 -2.12 6.69 1.21
C ARG A 87 -2.00 5.83 -0.05
N ALA A 88 -0.82 5.29 -0.35
CA ALA A 88 -0.57 4.46 -1.53
C ALA A 88 -1.17 3.05 -1.37
N GLU A 89 -1.16 2.51 -0.15
CA GLU A 89 -1.57 1.13 0.13
C GLU A 89 -3.04 1.01 0.53
N ARG A 90 -3.57 2.02 1.23
CA ARG A 90 -4.97 2.08 1.71
C ARG A 90 -5.54 3.49 1.56
N PRO A 91 -5.80 3.94 0.32
CA PRO A 91 -6.32 5.29 0.07
C PRO A 91 -7.69 5.54 0.70
N LEU A 92 -8.58 4.54 0.72
CA LEU A 92 -9.94 4.68 1.24
C LEU A 92 -10.02 5.10 2.71
N PRO A 93 -9.38 4.40 3.68
CA PRO A 93 -9.43 4.82 5.07
C PRO A 93 -8.72 6.16 5.31
N PHE A 94 -7.66 6.48 4.56
CA PHE A 94 -6.95 7.77 4.72
C PHE A 94 -7.85 8.96 4.39
N PHE A 95 -8.41 8.99 3.18
CA PHE A 95 -9.30 10.07 2.75
C PHE A 95 -10.67 10.00 3.42
N GLY A 96 -11.13 8.79 3.74
CA GLY A 96 -12.38 8.55 4.47
C GLY A 96 -12.37 9.16 5.86
N TRP A 97 -11.30 8.96 6.64
CA TRP A 97 -11.17 9.57 7.97
C TRP A 97 -11.16 11.11 7.92
N ILE A 98 -10.40 11.68 6.98
CA ILE A 98 -10.34 13.13 6.80
C ILE A 98 -11.72 13.68 6.41
N GLY A 99 -12.37 13.05 5.42
CA GLY A 99 -13.71 13.44 4.98
C GLY A 99 -14.74 13.30 6.10
N LEU A 100 -14.69 12.24 6.89
CA LEU A 100 -15.56 12.03 8.04
C LEU A 100 -15.37 13.13 9.08
N LEU A 101 -14.14 13.47 9.46
CA LEU A 101 -13.85 14.54 10.42
C LEU A 101 -14.42 15.88 9.95
N VAL A 102 -14.20 16.24 8.68
CA VAL A 102 -14.72 17.48 8.09
C VAL A 102 -16.25 17.46 8.01
N ALA A 103 -16.87 16.34 7.63
CA ALA A 103 -18.32 16.19 7.61
C ALA A 103 -18.93 16.34 9.01
N THR A 104 -18.29 15.74 10.03
CA THR A 104 -18.76 15.81 11.42
C THR A 104 -18.72 17.26 11.93
N LEU A 105 -17.66 18.00 11.61
CA LEU A 105 -17.54 19.42 11.94
C LEU A 105 -18.58 20.27 11.20
N ALA A 106 -18.83 19.98 9.92
CA ALA A 106 -19.86 20.66 9.13
C ALA A 106 -21.26 20.43 9.71
N ILE A 107 -21.58 19.19 10.11
CA ILE A 107 -22.86 18.86 10.76
C ILE A 107 -22.97 19.59 12.10
N ALA A 108 -21.93 19.58 12.94
CA ALA A 108 -21.94 20.26 14.23
C ALA A 108 -22.22 21.77 14.09
N LEU A 109 -21.69 22.40 13.04
CA LEU A 109 -21.97 23.82 12.73
C LEU A 109 -23.35 24.04 12.09
N ALA A 110 -23.91 23.05 11.40
CA ALA A 110 -25.24 23.10 10.82
C ALA A 110 -26.36 22.95 11.86
N VAL A 111 -26.17 22.13 12.90
CA VAL A 111 -27.17 21.88 13.97
C VAL A 111 -27.77 23.17 14.55
N PRO A 112 -26.98 24.13 15.08
CA PRO A 112 -27.56 25.34 15.66
C PRO A 112 -28.32 26.18 14.63
N ILE A 113 -27.91 26.14 13.35
CA ILE A 113 -28.57 26.88 12.26
C ILE A 113 -29.97 26.28 12.02
N VAL A 114 -30.07 24.96 11.94
CA VAL A 114 -31.35 24.25 11.76
C VAL A 114 -32.28 24.49 12.94
N VAL A 115 -31.77 24.43 14.18
CA VAL A 115 -32.57 24.72 15.38
C VAL A 115 -33.11 26.15 15.35
N THR A 116 -32.27 27.15 15.07
CA THR A 116 -32.73 28.55 14.98
C THR A 116 -33.75 28.78 13.86
N PHE A 117 -33.61 28.05 12.75
CA PHE A 117 -34.56 28.13 11.64
C PHE A 117 -35.93 27.56 12.02
N LEU A 118 -35.96 26.44 12.76
CA LEU A 118 -37.21 25.82 13.22
C LEU A 118 -37.94 26.70 14.26
N GLU A 119 -37.20 27.40 15.12
CA GLU A 119 -37.77 28.25 16.16
C GLU A 119 -38.26 29.61 15.63
N GLN A 120 -37.49 30.24 14.73
CA GLN A 120 -37.72 31.63 14.33
C GLN A 120 -38.19 31.80 12.89
N GLY A 121 -38.09 30.76 12.04
CA GLY A 121 -38.41 30.83 10.62
C GLY A 121 -37.41 31.66 9.78
N VAL A 122 -36.36 32.19 10.41
CA VAL A 122 -35.31 32.99 9.77
C VAL A 122 -33.93 32.38 10.03
N VAL A 123 -33.00 32.60 9.10
CA VAL A 123 -31.60 32.14 9.20
C VAL A 123 -30.71 33.32 9.60
N PRO A 124 -30.48 33.57 10.90
CA PRO A 124 -29.69 34.73 11.33
C PRO A 124 -28.20 34.63 10.97
N ARG A 125 -27.68 33.43 10.70
CA ARG A 125 -26.24 33.18 10.48
C ARG A 125 -25.94 32.69 9.06
N PHE A 126 -26.14 33.56 8.07
CA PHE A 126 -25.85 33.27 6.65
C PHE A 126 -24.39 32.84 6.37
N PRO A 127 -23.35 33.49 6.90
CA PRO A 127 -21.96 33.11 6.60
C PRO A 127 -21.60 31.71 7.10
N THR A 128 -22.09 31.31 8.28
CA THR A 128 -21.85 29.97 8.82
C THR A 128 -22.60 28.90 8.05
N ALA A 129 -23.77 29.20 7.48
CA ALA A 129 -24.50 28.27 6.63
C ALA A 129 -23.73 27.98 5.34
N ILE A 130 -23.18 29.01 4.68
CA ILE A 130 -22.35 28.87 3.47
C ILE A 130 -21.04 28.11 3.80
N LEU A 131 -20.42 28.40 4.94
CA LEU A 131 -19.23 27.67 5.39
C LEU A 131 -19.55 26.19 5.64
N ALA A 132 -20.67 25.88 6.29
CA ALA A 132 -21.09 24.51 6.56
C ALA A 132 -21.36 23.73 5.25
N THR A 133 -22.02 24.33 4.26
CA THR A 133 -22.22 23.69 2.95
C THR A 133 -20.91 23.48 2.21
N GLY A 134 -20.01 24.48 2.21
CA GLY A 134 -18.67 24.36 1.61
C GLY A 134 -17.85 23.23 2.23
N MET A 135 -17.83 23.12 3.55
CA MET A 135 -17.14 22.02 4.24
C MET A 135 -17.77 20.66 3.94
N MET A 136 -19.10 20.57 3.85
CA MET A 136 -19.77 19.33 3.46
C MET A 136 -19.39 18.89 2.04
N ILE A 137 -19.32 19.83 1.08
CA ILE A 137 -18.87 19.53 -0.29
C ILE A 137 -17.42 19.00 -0.28
N VAL A 138 -16.51 19.65 0.44
CA VAL A 138 -15.11 19.22 0.55
C VAL A 138 -15.00 17.82 1.19
N ALA A 139 -15.83 17.54 2.20
CA ALA A 139 -15.88 16.23 2.83
C ALA A 139 -16.30 15.13 1.84
N VAL A 140 -17.40 15.36 1.10
CA VAL A 140 -17.91 14.40 0.11
C VAL A 140 -16.90 14.19 -1.02
N LEU A 141 -16.29 15.26 -1.54
CA LEU A 141 -15.25 15.17 -2.57
C LEU A 141 -14.02 14.39 -2.10
N SER A 142 -13.63 14.56 -0.83
CA SER A 142 -12.51 13.81 -0.25
C SER A 142 -12.83 12.31 -0.18
N ILE A 143 -14.03 11.94 0.26
CA ILE A 143 -14.48 10.54 0.32
C ILE A 143 -14.54 9.93 -1.09
N ALA A 144 -15.11 10.66 -2.06
CA ALA A 144 -15.18 10.22 -3.44
C ALA A 144 -13.78 9.99 -4.05
N CYS A 145 -12.84 10.90 -3.79
CA CYS A 145 -11.45 10.73 -4.19
C CYS A 145 -10.82 9.48 -3.57
N GLY A 146 -11.08 9.22 -2.27
CA GLY A 146 -10.65 7.99 -1.59
C GLY A 146 -11.17 6.72 -2.26
N LEU A 147 -12.46 6.69 -2.65
CA LEU A 147 -13.08 5.57 -3.37
C LEU A 147 -12.46 5.34 -4.76
N VAL A 148 -12.23 6.41 -5.51
CA VAL A 148 -11.61 6.33 -6.84
C VAL A 148 -10.18 5.80 -6.72
N LEU A 149 -9.38 6.30 -5.78
CA LEU A 149 -8.02 5.80 -5.56
C LEU A 149 -8.00 4.35 -5.09
N ASP A 150 -8.97 3.90 -4.28
CA ASP A 150 -9.09 2.49 -3.86
C ASP A 150 -9.35 1.59 -5.06
N THR A 151 -10.25 2.01 -5.95
CA THR A 151 -10.54 1.28 -7.19
C THR A 151 -9.31 1.19 -8.09
N VAL A 152 -8.56 2.29 -8.24
CA VAL A 152 -7.35 2.34 -9.07
C VAL A 152 -6.22 1.47 -8.48
N THR A 153 -6.03 1.50 -7.15
CA THR A 153 -4.99 0.68 -6.49
C THR A 153 -5.31 -0.81 -6.59
N ARG A 154 -6.57 -1.22 -6.43
CA ARG A 154 -7.02 -2.59 -6.71
C ARG A 154 -6.76 -3.01 -8.14
N GLY A 155 -7.14 -2.18 -9.12
CA GLY A 155 -6.89 -2.46 -10.54
C GLY A 155 -5.40 -2.63 -10.86
N ARG A 156 -4.52 -1.80 -10.28
CA ARG A 156 -3.06 -1.96 -10.42
C ARG A 156 -2.56 -3.29 -9.86
N ARG A 157 -3.07 -3.71 -8.69
CA ARG A 157 -2.70 -4.98 -8.05
C ARG A 157 -3.15 -6.17 -8.91
N GLU A 158 -4.36 -6.12 -9.43
CA GLU A 158 -4.90 -7.16 -10.34
C GLU A 158 -4.06 -7.28 -11.62
N MET A 159 -3.68 -6.15 -12.24
CA MET A 159 -2.80 -6.16 -13.41
C MET A 159 -1.44 -6.81 -13.13
N LYS A 160 -0.81 -6.49 -12.00
CA LYS A 160 0.46 -7.13 -11.58
C LYS A 160 0.28 -8.64 -11.38
N LEU A 161 -0.84 -9.06 -10.77
CA LEU A 161 -1.13 -10.48 -10.56
C LEU A 161 -1.37 -11.23 -11.88
N LEU A 162 -2.09 -10.62 -12.83
CA LEU A 162 -2.31 -11.19 -14.17
C LEU A 162 -0.98 -11.33 -14.92
N ALA A 163 -0.10 -10.33 -14.86
CA ALA A 163 1.25 -10.42 -15.43
C ALA A 163 2.09 -11.54 -14.80
N TYR A 164 1.96 -11.75 -13.48
CA TYR A 164 2.57 -12.87 -12.77
C TYR A 164 1.99 -14.22 -13.20
N LEU A 165 0.67 -14.34 -13.35
CA LEU A 165 -0.02 -15.57 -13.78
C LEU A 165 0.19 -15.91 -15.26
N ALA A 166 0.46 -14.92 -16.10
CA ALA A 166 0.79 -15.13 -17.52
C ALA A 166 2.13 -15.87 -17.71
N GLN A 167 3.00 -15.90 -16.69
CA GLN A 167 4.24 -16.66 -16.73
C GLN A 167 4.03 -18.10 -16.23
N PRO A 168 4.61 -19.11 -16.90
CA PRO A 168 4.45 -20.51 -16.50
C PRO A 168 5.01 -20.76 -15.10
N ALA A 169 4.37 -21.66 -14.34
CA ALA A 169 4.82 -21.97 -13.00
C ALA A 169 6.21 -22.66 -13.00
N PRO A 170 7.06 -22.38 -12.01
CA PRO A 170 8.34 -23.09 -11.86
C PRO A 170 8.09 -24.59 -11.73
N GLY A 171 8.72 -25.41 -12.58
CA GLY A 171 8.59 -26.88 -12.56
C GLY A 171 7.75 -27.49 -13.70
N LEU A 172 6.87 -26.73 -14.36
CA LEU A 172 6.07 -27.23 -15.50
C LEU A 172 6.86 -27.30 -16.82
N ALA A 173 7.95 -26.54 -16.94
CA ALA A 173 8.77 -26.51 -18.16
C ALA A 173 9.60 -27.80 -18.41
N GLY A 174 9.63 -28.74 -17.45
CA GLY A 174 10.39 -29.99 -17.56
C GLY A 174 9.55 -31.27 -17.64
N VAL A 175 8.21 -31.19 -17.58
CA VAL A 175 7.33 -32.38 -17.53
C VAL A 175 6.68 -32.70 -18.89
N GLY A 176 6.90 -31.87 -19.92
CA GLY A 176 6.49 -32.16 -21.28
C GLY A 176 7.62 -32.79 -22.11
N VAL A 177 7.37 -33.97 -22.68
CA VAL A 177 8.18 -34.71 -23.68
C VAL A 177 9.22 -35.69 -23.12
N ARG A 178 8.77 -36.71 -22.36
CA ARG A 178 9.35 -38.07 -22.37
C ARG A 178 8.28 -39.15 -22.17
N ALA A 179 7.11 -38.97 -22.77
CA ALA A 179 6.09 -40.01 -22.86
C ALA A 179 5.93 -40.35 -24.34
N GLY A 180 6.53 -41.47 -24.77
CA GLY A 180 6.32 -42.04 -26.11
C GLY A 180 7.57 -42.14 -26.95
N GLU A 181 8.48 -43.07 -26.60
CA GLU A 181 9.03 -44.01 -27.58
C GLU A 181 9.83 -45.09 -26.84
N GLY A 182 9.12 -46.13 -26.42
CA GLY A 182 9.68 -47.38 -26.00
C GLY A 182 8.84 -48.51 -26.57
N SER A 183 9.46 -49.33 -27.43
CA SER A 183 9.05 -50.69 -27.82
C SER A 183 7.76 -50.76 -28.66
N ARG A 184 7.77 -51.16 -29.93
CA ARG A 184 8.04 -52.53 -30.49
C ARG A 184 7.85 -52.48 -32.02
N PRO A 185 8.12 -53.55 -32.79
CA PRO A 185 8.66 -54.87 -32.45
C PRO A 185 10.07 -55.15 -32.96
#